data_AF-A0A2D4KZT1-F1
#
_entry.id   AF-A0A2D4KZT1-F1
#
_cell.length_a   1.000
_cell.length_b   1.000
_cell.length_c   1.000
_cell.angle_alpha   90.00
_cell.angle_beta   90.00
_cell.angle_gamma   90.00
#
_symmetry.space_group_name_H-M   'P 1'
#
loop_
_entity.id
_entity.type
_entity.pdbx_description
1 polymer ?
#
loop_
_entity_poly.entity_id
_entity_poly.type
_entity_poly.pdbx_seq_one_letter_code
_entity_poly.pdbx_strand_id
1 'polypeptide(L)'
;VDFHKLTNLFVVLVKCHHHHLPMHFQTHEKVDCPNYPWICPYGCMQMILMKEAEDHVLVCPEMEIDCPYKMCGCPKKIKRSKLLEHEDIFLREHMLQIVDKNTKLEDQISDLYNSLKYKEGKILQLSDMIKNCEREFRQLSQLFCKNSNLLASTQTLAIHIDKNTFLETELRQLVQKTNQQQSKLDLRTLLDITDNLKQKVALLESYDRRLVVLED
;
A
#
# COMPACT_ATOMS: atom_id res chain seq x y z
N VAL A 1 20.57 34.47 -74.17
CA VAL A 1 21.25 33.63 -73.15
C VAL A 1 21.40 34.49 -71.92
N ASP A 2 20.71 34.16 -70.83
CA ASP A 2 20.74 34.93 -69.58
C ASP A 2 22.15 34.92 -69.00
N PHE A 3 22.83 36.07 -69.05
CA PHE A 3 24.18 36.23 -68.49
C PHE A 3 24.24 35.86 -66.99
N HIS A 4 23.14 36.05 -66.25
CA HIS A 4 22.99 35.64 -64.84
C HIS A 4 23.02 34.11 -64.63
N LYS A 5 22.47 33.33 -65.58
CA LYS A 5 22.50 31.86 -65.50
C LYS A 5 23.91 31.33 -65.76
N LEU A 6 24.64 31.97 -66.68
CA LEU A 6 26.02 31.59 -66.99
C LEU A 6 26.99 31.89 -65.85
N THR A 7 26.82 33.02 -65.15
CA THR A 7 27.66 33.38 -63.99
C THR A 7 27.44 32.44 -62.80
N ASN A 8 26.20 32.03 -62.53
CA ASN A 8 25.90 31.07 -61.46
C ASN A 8 26.43 29.67 -61.78
N LEU A 9 26.32 29.23 -63.04
CA LEU A 9 26.85 27.94 -63.50
C LEU A 9 28.37 27.86 -63.33
N PHE A 10 29.09 28.95 -63.62
CA PHE A 10 30.55 29.02 -63.47
C PHE A 10 31.00 28.97 -62.00
N VAL A 11 30.26 29.58 -61.08
CA VAL A 11 30.60 29.59 -59.63
C VAL A 11 30.37 28.21 -59.00
N VAL A 12 29.31 27.50 -59.39
CA VAL A 12 29.00 26.14 -58.89
C VAL A 12 30.03 25.12 -59.38
N LEU A 13 30.44 25.21 -60.65
CA LEU A 13 31.44 24.32 -61.27
C LEU A 13 32.85 24.45 -60.66
N VAL A 14 33.25 25.65 -60.22
CA VAL A 14 34.62 25.89 -59.71
C VAL A 14 34.78 25.47 -58.25
N LYS A 15 33.70 25.45 -57.45
CA LYS A 15 33.76 25.13 -56.00
C LYS A 15 33.30 23.72 -55.63
N CYS A 16 32.64 22.98 -56.52
CA CYS A 16 32.22 21.61 -56.25
C CYS A 16 33.22 20.61 -56.85
N HIS A 17 34.00 19.92 -56.01
CA HIS A 17 35.02 18.94 -56.45
C HIS A 17 34.46 17.57 -56.87
N HIS A 18 33.13 17.41 -56.96
CA HIS A 18 32.50 16.12 -57.30
C HIS A 18 32.27 15.99 -58.81
N HIS A 19 32.79 14.91 -59.40
CA HIS A 19 32.58 14.56 -60.81
C HIS A 19 31.19 13.93 -60.99
N HIS A 20 30.23 14.69 -61.52
CA HIS A 20 28.89 14.18 -61.85
C HIS A 20 28.74 13.97 -63.37
N LEU A 21 28.08 12.88 -63.77
CA LEU A 21 27.69 12.63 -65.16
C LEU A 21 26.76 13.76 -65.66
N PRO A 22 26.85 14.20 -66.94
CA PRO A 22 26.13 15.38 -67.46
C PRO A 22 24.60 15.37 -67.24
N MET A 23 23.98 14.18 -67.22
CA MET A 23 22.53 14.02 -66.96
C MET A 23 22.11 14.30 -65.51
N HIS A 24 23.01 14.17 -64.54
CA HIS A 24 22.74 14.41 -63.12
C HIS A 24 23.17 15.80 -62.64
N PHE A 25 23.73 16.62 -63.52
CA PHE A 25 24.24 17.94 -63.15
C PHE A 25 23.11 18.91 -62.75
N GLN A 26 21.98 18.87 -63.46
CA GLN A 26 20.81 19.71 -63.17
C GLN A 26 20.09 19.33 -61.87
N THR A 27 20.14 18.07 -61.47
CA THR A 27 19.55 17.58 -60.21
C THR A 27 20.48 17.88 -59.03
N HIS A 28 21.78 17.65 -59.17
CA HIS A 28 22.76 18.00 -58.15
C HIS A 28 22.81 19.51 -57.87
N GLU A 29 22.79 20.35 -58.92
CA GLU A 29 22.84 21.82 -58.78
C GLU A 29 21.67 22.35 -57.93
N LYS A 30 20.46 21.83 -58.12
CA LYS A 30 19.26 22.37 -57.46
C LYS A 30 18.93 21.74 -56.10
N VAL A 31 19.38 20.51 -55.85
CA VAL A 31 18.91 19.72 -54.70
C VAL A 31 20.04 19.33 -53.76
N ASP A 32 21.24 19.04 -54.28
CA ASP A 32 22.27 18.33 -53.51
C ASP A 32 23.58 19.11 -53.33
N CYS A 33 23.78 20.21 -54.07
CA CYS A 33 25.06 20.91 -54.07
C CYS A 33 25.20 21.86 -52.85
N PRO A 34 26.11 21.58 -51.90
CA PRO A 34 26.29 22.40 -50.70
C PRO A 34 26.80 23.82 -51.00
N ASN A 35 27.44 24.01 -52.16
CA ASN A 35 27.94 25.30 -52.62
C ASN A 35 26.97 26.01 -53.58
N TYR A 36 25.76 25.50 -53.76
CA TYR A 36 24.76 26.16 -54.58
C TYR A 36 24.34 27.50 -53.95
N PRO A 37 24.28 28.60 -54.73
CA PRO A 37 23.76 29.86 -54.25
C PRO A 37 22.26 29.75 -53.92
N TRP A 38 21.95 29.86 -52.64
CA TRP A 38 20.61 29.93 -52.09
C TRP A 38 20.25 31.38 -51.79
N ILE A 39 19.15 31.86 -52.36
CA ILE A 39 18.63 33.21 -52.09
C ILE A 39 17.67 33.11 -50.91
N CYS A 40 17.89 33.91 -49.87
CA CYS A 40 17.06 33.90 -48.68
C CYS A 40 15.58 34.22 -49.01
N PRO A 41 14.63 33.31 -48.72
CA PRO A 41 13.20 33.49 -49.02
C PRO A 41 12.51 34.42 -48.02
N TYR A 42 13.15 34.71 -46.88
CA TYR A 42 12.60 35.55 -45.81
C TYR A 42 12.69 37.05 -46.10
N GLY A 43 13.21 37.44 -47.26
CA GLY A 43 13.14 38.83 -47.75
C GLY A 43 14.40 39.67 -47.52
N CYS A 44 15.47 39.13 -46.93
CA CYS A 44 16.75 39.85 -46.83
C CYS A 44 17.53 39.87 -48.17
N MET A 45 17.10 39.05 -49.15
CA MET A 45 17.64 38.93 -50.50
C MET A 45 19.16 38.64 -50.58
N GLN A 46 19.77 38.20 -49.48
CA GLN A 46 21.18 37.79 -49.47
C GLN A 46 21.35 36.45 -50.19
N MET A 47 22.44 36.35 -50.95
CA MET A 47 22.88 35.13 -51.61
C MET A 47 23.82 34.39 -50.64
N ILE A 48 23.39 33.22 -50.16
CA ILE A 48 24.08 32.39 -49.17
C ILE A 48 24.37 31.03 -49.80
N LEU A 49 25.42 30.33 -49.38
CA LEU A 49 25.63 28.96 -49.85
C LEU A 49 24.64 28.02 -49.16
N MET A 50 24.14 27.00 -49.87
CA MET A 50 23.18 26.06 -49.31
C MET A 50 23.62 25.46 -47.95
N LYS A 51 24.91 25.13 -47.81
CA LYS A 51 25.49 24.63 -46.55
C LYS A 51 25.46 25.63 -45.37
N GLU A 52 25.40 26.93 -45.66
CA GLU A 52 25.37 28.04 -44.69
C GLU A 52 23.95 28.58 -44.49
N ALA A 53 22.95 28.00 -45.17
CA ALA A 53 21.57 28.48 -45.12
C ALA A 53 20.97 28.35 -43.72
N GLU A 54 21.23 27.25 -43.01
CA GLU A 54 20.75 27.04 -41.64
C GLU A 54 21.34 28.07 -40.67
N ASP A 55 22.65 28.28 -40.73
CA ASP A 55 23.35 29.31 -39.94
C ASP A 55 22.82 30.71 -40.25
N HIS A 56 22.55 31.00 -41.53
CA HIS A 56 21.95 32.27 -41.92
C HIS A 56 20.55 32.46 -41.31
N VAL A 57 19.68 31.45 -41.36
CA VAL A 57 18.33 31.54 -40.77
C VAL A 57 18.42 31.90 -39.28
N LEU A 58 19.42 31.37 -38.57
CA LEU A 58 19.69 31.70 -37.18
C LEU A 58 20.17 33.13 -36.96
N VAL A 59 20.60 33.88 -37.97
CA VAL A 59 21.06 35.29 -37.87
C VAL A 59 20.28 36.28 -38.74
N CYS A 60 19.34 35.80 -39.56
CA CYS A 60 18.69 36.58 -40.59
C CYS A 60 17.86 37.75 -39.99
N PRO A 61 18.08 39.00 -40.45
CA PRO A 61 17.37 40.17 -39.92
C PRO A 61 15.87 40.17 -40.25
N GLU A 62 15.49 39.59 -41.39
CA GLU A 62 14.08 39.57 -41.85
C GLU A 62 13.29 38.35 -41.35
N MET A 63 13.96 37.41 -40.67
CA MET A 63 13.30 36.26 -40.05
C MET A 63 12.39 36.72 -38.92
N GLU A 64 11.14 36.26 -38.94
CA GLU A 64 10.21 36.45 -37.83
C GLU A 64 10.52 35.48 -36.69
N ILE A 65 10.74 36.05 -35.50
CA ILE A 65 10.98 35.31 -34.26
C ILE A 65 9.91 35.66 -33.24
N ASP A 66 9.64 34.74 -32.31
CA ASP A 66 8.79 35.06 -31.16
C ASP A 66 9.49 36.09 -30.26
N CYS A 67 8.71 37.00 -29.67
CA CYS A 67 9.21 37.91 -28.65
C CYS A 67 9.81 37.13 -27.46
N PRO A 68 10.97 37.51 -26.90
CA PRO A 68 11.56 36.86 -25.72
C PRO A 68 10.60 36.79 -24.51
N TYR A 69 9.69 37.76 -24.39
CA TYR A 69 8.67 37.82 -23.32
C TYR A 69 7.43 36.96 -23.60
N LYS A 70 7.44 36.09 -24.62
CA LYS A 70 6.32 35.18 -24.91
C LYS A 70 5.90 34.32 -23.71
N MET A 71 6.85 33.88 -22.90
CA MET A 71 6.58 33.10 -21.69
C MET A 71 5.85 33.90 -20.60
N CYS A 72 5.98 35.23 -20.63
CA CYS A 72 5.28 36.15 -19.73
C CYS A 72 3.92 36.60 -20.29
N GLY A 73 3.66 36.39 -21.59
CA GLY A 73 2.36 36.65 -22.20
C GLY A 73 2.38 37.48 -23.49
N CYS A 74 3.54 37.86 -24.02
CA CYS A 74 3.60 38.61 -25.28
C CYS A 74 3.37 37.68 -26.50
N PRO A 75 2.28 37.85 -27.29
CA PRO A 75 1.96 36.93 -28.39
C PRO A 75 2.64 37.30 -29.72
N LYS A 76 3.49 38.34 -29.74
CA LYS A 76 3.99 38.93 -30.98
C LYS A 76 5.13 38.09 -31.58
N LYS A 77 5.02 37.84 -32.88
CA LYS A 77 6.12 37.45 -33.76
C LYS A 77 6.62 38.70 -34.48
N ILE A 78 7.93 38.90 -34.47
CA ILE A 78 8.55 40.16 -34.88
C ILE A 78 9.74 39.82 -35.75
N LYS A 79 9.95 40.58 -36.83
CA LYS A 79 11.19 40.50 -37.59
C LYS A 79 12.36 40.83 -36.68
N ARG A 80 13.43 40.05 -36.75
CA ARG A 80 14.59 40.24 -35.88
C ARG A 80 15.18 41.65 -35.94
N SER A 81 15.21 42.27 -37.12
CA SER A 81 15.65 43.66 -37.33
C SER A 81 14.84 44.69 -36.54
N LYS A 82 13.59 44.35 -36.19
CA LYS A 82 12.64 45.18 -35.46
C LYS A 82 12.45 44.77 -34.00
N LEU A 83 13.19 43.78 -33.52
CA LEU A 83 13.05 43.29 -32.14
C LEU A 83 13.37 44.37 -31.11
N LEU A 84 14.50 45.07 -31.24
CA LEU A 84 14.91 46.11 -30.28
C LEU A 84 13.92 47.28 -30.23
N GLU A 85 13.38 47.68 -31.38
CA GLU A 85 12.35 48.72 -31.47
C GLU A 85 11.06 48.28 -30.75
N HIS A 86 10.65 47.02 -30.94
CA HIS A 86 9.52 46.46 -30.20
C HIS A 86 9.79 46.40 -28.69
N GLU A 87 10.97 45.96 -28.27
CA GLU A 87 11.32 45.88 -26.84
C GLU A 87 11.28 47.25 -26.16
N ASP A 88 11.75 48.30 -26.84
CA ASP A 88 11.74 49.66 -26.32
C ASP A 88 10.31 50.23 -26.22
N ILE A 89 9.51 50.09 -27.29
CA ILE A 89 8.13 50.60 -27.33
C ILE A 89 7.24 49.89 -26.31
N PHE A 90 7.38 48.57 -26.18
CA PHE A 90 6.51 47.72 -25.34
C PHE A 90 7.15 47.35 -24.00
N LEU A 91 8.21 48.05 -23.59
CA LEU A 91 8.95 47.74 -22.35
C LEU A 91 8.01 47.77 -21.14
N ARG A 92 7.14 48.78 -21.05
CA ARG A 92 6.19 48.92 -19.95
C ARG A 92 5.23 47.73 -19.87
N GLU A 93 4.68 47.32 -21.01
CA GLU A 93 3.75 46.19 -21.12
C GLU A 93 4.44 44.88 -20.74
N HIS A 94 5.67 44.66 -21.22
CA HIS A 94 6.48 43.51 -20.82
C HIS A 94 6.74 43.49 -19.31
N MET A 95 7.09 44.64 -18.70
CA MET A 95 7.29 44.72 -17.25
C MET A 95 6.00 44.40 -16.48
N LEU A 96 4.85 44.88 -16.93
CA LEU A 96 3.56 44.55 -16.30
C LEU A 96 3.23 43.06 -16.42
N GLN A 97 3.49 42.44 -17.58
CA GLN A 97 3.31 41.00 -17.78
C GLN A 97 4.23 40.17 -16.88
N ILE A 98 5.49 40.59 -16.71
CA ILE A 98 6.44 39.94 -15.80
C ILE A 98 5.95 40.04 -14.36
N VAL A 99 5.51 41.23 -13.93
CA VAL A 99 4.99 41.44 -12.56
C VAL A 99 3.74 40.57 -12.33
N ASP A 100 2.76 40.59 -13.24
CA ASP A 100 1.56 39.74 -13.13
C ASP A 100 1.91 38.24 -13.06
N LYS A 101 2.85 37.80 -13.90
CA LYS A 101 3.31 36.41 -13.89
C LYS A 101 4.02 36.05 -12.58
N ASN A 102 4.86 36.95 -12.06
CA ASN A 102 5.57 36.75 -10.80
C ASN A 102 4.61 36.72 -9.61
N THR A 103 3.66 37.65 -9.52
CA THR A 103 2.64 37.64 -8.45
C THR A 103 1.83 36.36 -8.47
N LYS A 104 1.40 35.88 -9.66
CA LYS A 104 0.72 34.58 -9.77
C LYS A 104 1.58 33.40 -9.31
N LEU A 105 2.89 33.44 -9.57
CA LEU A 105 3.81 32.41 -9.10
C LEU A 105 4.00 32.49 -7.58
N GLU A 106 4.10 33.69 -7.01
CA GLU A 106 4.17 33.92 -5.56
C GLU A 106 2.91 33.39 -4.85
N ASP A 107 1.72 33.67 -5.40
CA ASP A 107 0.45 33.16 -4.90
C ASP A 107 0.42 31.62 -4.93
N GLN A 108 0.83 31.01 -6.06
CA GLN A 108 0.91 29.55 -6.19
C GLN A 108 1.89 28.93 -5.17
N ILE A 109 3.04 29.57 -4.93
CA ILE A 109 4.01 29.10 -3.93
C ILE A 109 3.40 29.18 -2.53
N SER A 110 2.72 30.28 -2.21
CA SER A 110 2.04 30.47 -0.93
C SER A 110 0.96 29.42 -0.69
N ASP A 111 0.12 29.14 -1.69
CA ASP A 111 -0.91 28.10 -1.65
C ASP A 111 -0.31 26.70 -1.45
N LEU A 112 0.75 26.38 -2.19
CA LEU A 112 1.47 25.11 -2.04
C LEU A 112 2.06 24.97 -0.64
N TYR A 113 2.65 26.03 -0.10
CA TYR A 113 3.21 26.03 1.25
C TYR A 113 2.11 25.81 2.32
N ASN A 114 0.97 26.48 2.19
CA ASN A 114 -0.17 26.30 3.10
C ASN A 114 -0.74 24.87 3.02
N SER A 115 -0.87 24.32 1.82
CA SER A 115 -1.31 22.94 1.59
C SER A 115 -0.34 21.92 2.21
N LEU A 116 0.97 22.15 2.06
CA LEU A 116 2.00 21.30 2.65
C LEU A 116 1.94 21.33 4.17
N LYS A 117 1.87 22.51 4.78
CA LYS A 117 1.73 22.69 6.23
C LYS A 117 0.49 21.97 6.79
N TYR A 118 -0.65 22.09 6.09
CA TYR A 118 -1.87 21.38 6.46
C TYR A 118 -1.70 19.85 6.39
N LYS A 119 -1.11 19.34 5.30
CA LYS A 119 -0.85 17.90 5.14
C LYS A 119 0.12 17.38 6.20
N GLU A 120 1.16 18.13 6.53
CA GLU A 120 2.10 17.80 7.61
C GLU A 120 1.37 17.68 8.97
N GLY A 121 0.51 18.65 9.30
CA GLY A 121 -0.33 18.57 10.50
C GLY A 121 -1.24 17.33 10.52
N LYS A 122 -1.82 16.96 9.36
CA LYS A 122 -2.63 15.73 9.24
C LYS A 122 -1.81 14.46 9.41
N ILE A 123 -0.58 14.43 8.89
CA ILE A 123 0.33 13.29 9.07
C ILE A 123 0.66 13.10 10.56
N LEU A 124 0.97 14.19 11.28
CA LEU A 124 1.22 14.14 12.72
C LEU A 124 0.00 13.62 13.49
N GLN A 125 -1.20 14.16 13.19
CA GLN A 125 -2.45 13.70 13.81
C GLN A 125 -2.68 12.19 13.59
N LEU A 126 -2.50 11.71 12.36
CA LEU A 126 -2.65 10.29 12.03
C LEU A 126 -1.60 9.42 12.72
N SER A 127 -0.35 9.89 12.81
CA SER A 127 0.72 9.19 13.52
C SER A 127 0.37 8.98 14.99
N ASP A 128 -0.18 10.00 15.65
CA ASP A 128 -0.60 9.90 17.06
C ASP A 128 -1.79 8.97 17.24
N MET A 129 -2.76 8.99 16.32
CA MET A 129 -3.88 8.03 16.32
C MET A 129 -3.38 6.59 16.17
N ILE A 130 -2.42 6.33 15.28
CA ILE A 130 -1.82 5.00 15.11
C ILE A 130 -1.13 4.56 16.40
N LYS A 131 -0.31 5.42 17.01
CA LYS A 131 0.38 5.10 18.28
C LYS A 131 -0.61 4.74 19.40
N ASN A 132 -1.75 5.43 19.46
CA ASN A 132 -2.80 5.13 20.43
C ASN A 132 -3.46 3.78 20.13
N CYS A 133 -3.82 3.53 18.88
CA CYS A 133 -4.39 2.25 18.44
C CYS A 133 -3.45 1.08 18.73
N GLU A 134 -2.15 1.21 18.46
CA GLU A 134 -1.16 0.19 18.80
C GLU A 134 -1.07 -0.07 20.31
N ARG A 135 -1.24 0.97 21.14
CA ARG A 135 -1.26 0.83 22.60
C ARG A 135 -2.47 0.03 23.06
N GLU A 136 -3.65 0.35 22.53
CA GLU A 136 -4.89 -0.39 22.80
C GLU A 136 -4.77 -1.84 22.35
N PHE A 137 -4.21 -2.09 21.15
CA PHE A 137 -4.00 -3.44 20.65
C PHE A 137 -3.07 -4.25 21.57
N ARG A 138 -1.97 -3.64 22.04
CA ARG A 138 -1.07 -4.27 23.03
C ARG A 138 -1.80 -4.64 24.32
N GLN A 139 -2.66 -3.76 24.83
CA GLN A 139 -3.46 -4.03 26.03
C GLN A 139 -4.45 -5.18 25.81
N LEU A 140 -5.13 -5.18 24.65
CA LEU A 140 -6.08 -6.23 24.30
C LEU A 140 -5.39 -7.59 24.16
N SER A 141 -4.22 -7.66 23.52
CA SER A 141 -3.43 -8.88 23.44
C SER A 141 -3.04 -9.43 24.82
N GLN A 142 -2.64 -8.56 25.76
CA GLN A 142 -2.33 -9.00 27.13
C GLN A 142 -3.55 -9.58 27.85
N LEU A 143 -4.72 -8.94 27.71
CA LEU A 143 -5.97 -9.46 28.26
C LEU A 143 -6.35 -10.81 27.65
N PHE A 144 -6.16 -10.96 26.34
CA PHE A 144 -6.41 -12.22 25.65
C PHE A 144 -5.54 -13.36 26.21
N CYS A 145 -4.25 -13.12 26.42
CA CYS A 145 -3.36 -14.12 27.05
C CYS A 145 -3.83 -14.50 28.46
N LYS A 146 -4.24 -13.52 29.28
CA LYS A 146 -4.79 -13.79 30.62
C LYS A 146 -6.05 -14.65 30.56
N ASN A 147 -6.97 -14.34 29.64
CA ASN A 147 -8.20 -15.09 29.46
C ASN A 147 -7.93 -16.52 28.96
N SER A 148 -6.96 -16.70 28.07
CA SER A 148 -6.54 -18.04 27.62
C SER A 148 -6.04 -18.90 28.78
N ASN A 149 -5.26 -18.33 29.69
CA ASN A 149 -4.77 -19.04 30.88
C ASN A 149 -5.93 -19.41 31.82
N LEU A 150 -6.86 -18.48 32.06
CA LEU A 150 -8.06 -18.74 32.88
C LEU A 150 -8.94 -19.83 32.27
N LEU A 151 -9.07 -19.87 30.94
CA LEU A 151 -9.81 -20.91 30.24
C LEU A 151 -9.17 -22.29 30.46
N ALA A 152 -7.85 -22.40 30.37
CA ALA A 152 -7.14 -23.65 30.63
C ALA A 152 -7.32 -24.12 32.09
N SER A 153 -7.28 -23.20 33.06
CA SER A 153 -7.59 -23.50 34.46
C SER A 153 -9.04 -23.98 34.65
N THR A 154 -10.00 -23.34 33.97
CA THR A 154 -11.41 -23.70 34.01
C THR A 154 -11.65 -25.10 33.42
N GLN A 155 -11.00 -25.42 32.30
CA GLN A 155 -11.05 -26.76 31.70
C GLN A 155 -10.46 -27.82 32.64
N THR A 156 -9.34 -27.53 33.30
CA THR A 156 -8.76 -28.41 34.31
C THR A 156 -9.73 -28.66 35.48
N LEU A 157 -10.39 -27.60 35.96
CA LEU A 157 -11.38 -27.71 37.02
C LEU A 157 -12.58 -28.57 36.62
N ALA A 158 -13.07 -28.44 35.37
CA ALA A 158 -14.13 -29.30 34.86
C ALA A 158 -13.75 -30.79 34.91
N ILE A 159 -12.52 -31.13 34.50
CA ILE A 159 -11.99 -32.51 34.59
C ILE A 159 -11.96 -33.00 36.06
N HIS A 160 -11.59 -32.14 37.00
CA HIS A 160 -11.61 -32.49 38.42
C HIS A 160 -13.03 -32.72 38.95
N ILE A 161 -14.00 -31.92 38.51
CA ILE A 161 -15.42 -32.10 38.84
C ILE A 161 -15.91 -33.47 38.34
N ASP A 162 -15.60 -33.83 37.10
CA ASP A 162 -15.98 -35.14 36.53
C ASP A 162 -15.34 -36.32 37.27
N LYS A 163 -14.08 -36.19 37.70
CA LYS A 163 -13.43 -37.21 38.54
C LYS A 163 -14.09 -37.31 39.92
N ASN A 164 -14.45 -36.16 40.51
CA ASN A 164 -15.09 -36.14 41.82
C ASN A 164 -16.49 -36.78 41.77
N THR A 165 -17.29 -36.48 40.74
CA THR A 165 -18.61 -37.11 40.55
C THR A 165 -18.49 -38.63 40.34
N PHE A 166 -17.47 -39.09 39.62
CA PHE A 166 -17.16 -40.52 39.50
C PHE A 166 -16.83 -41.16 40.86
N LEU A 167 -15.90 -40.56 41.62
CA LEU A 167 -15.50 -41.07 42.95
C LEU A 167 -16.66 -41.06 43.95
N GLU A 168 -17.50 -40.03 43.93
CA GLU A 168 -18.73 -39.98 44.74
C GLU A 168 -19.67 -41.14 44.41
N THR A 169 -19.80 -41.49 43.12
CA THR A 169 -20.65 -42.60 42.68
C THR A 169 -20.09 -43.93 43.17
N GLU A 170 -18.78 -44.16 43.03
CA GLU A 170 -18.10 -45.36 43.54
C GLU A 170 -18.24 -45.48 45.06
N LEU A 171 -18.06 -44.38 45.79
CA LEU A 171 -18.19 -44.34 47.25
C LEU A 171 -19.62 -44.68 47.68
N ARG A 172 -20.65 -44.15 46.99
CA ARG A 172 -22.06 -44.52 47.24
C ARG A 172 -22.31 -46.01 47.03
N GLN A 173 -21.77 -46.59 45.96
CA GLN A 173 -21.89 -48.03 45.68
C GLN A 173 -21.20 -48.88 46.75
N LEU A 174 -20.00 -48.48 47.19
CA LEU A 174 -19.25 -49.20 48.23
C LEU A 174 -20.01 -49.20 49.55
N VAL A 175 -20.52 -48.03 49.97
CA VAL A 175 -21.35 -47.89 51.18
C VAL A 175 -22.58 -48.80 51.11
N GLN A 176 -23.25 -48.86 49.95
CA GLN A 176 -24.40 -49.75 49.76
C GLN A 176 -24.02 -51.23 49.91
N LYS A 177 -22.91 -51.68 49.30
CA LYS A 177 -22.42 -53.07 49.41
C LYS A 177 -22.05 -53.43 50.84
N THR A 178 -21.34 -52.56 51.56
CA THR A 178 -20.97 -52.78 52.96
C THR A 178 -22.21 -52.89 53.84
N ASN A 179 -23.21 -52.01 53.67
CA ASN A 179 -24.44 -52.06 54.46
C ASN A 179 -25.24 -53.35 54.20
N GLN A 180 -25.35 -53.77 52.93
CA GLN A 180 -25.95 -55.07 52.58
C GLN A 180 -25.21 -56.24 53.23
N GLN A 181 -23.88 -56.25 53.19
CA GLN A 181 -23.07 -57.32 53.76
C GLN A 181 -23.18 -57.36 55.29
N GLN A 182 -23.21 -56.21 55.96
CA GLN A 182 -23.46 -56.12 57.41
C GLN A 182 -24.83 -56.70 57.77
N SER A 183 -25.89 -56.29 57.06
CA SER A 183 -27.24 -56.81 57.31
C SER A 183 -27.34 -58.33 57.13
N LYS A 184 -26.56 -58.89 56.19
CA LYS A 184 -26.49 -60.34 55.96
C LYS A 184 -25.78 -61.08 57.09
N LEU A 185 -24.72 -60.51 57.65
CA LEU A 185 -24.01 -61.07 58.80
C LEU A 185 -24.90 -61.02 60.06
N ASP A 186 -25.55 -59.89 60.31
CA ASP A 186 -26.45 -59.73 61.46
C ASP A 186 -27.60 -60.75 61.41
N LEU A 187 -28.22 -60.96 60.24
CA LEU A 187 -29.27 -61.97 60.04
C LEU A 187 -28.77 -63.39 60.29
N ARG A 188 -27.54 -63.71 59.84
CA ARG A 188 -26.92 -65.03 60.07
C ARG A 188 -26.73 -65.28 61.57
N THR A 189 -26.21 -64.31 62.30
CA THR A 189 -26.02 -64.41 63.76
C THR A 189 -27.35 -64.61 64.49
N LEU A 190 -28.42 -63.90 64.10
CA LEU A 190 -29.75 -64.11 64.70
C LEU A 190 -30.32 -65.51 64.44
N LEU A 191 -30.10 -66.06 63.24
CA LEU A 191 -30.50 -67.44 62.93
C LEU A 191 -29.76 -68.45 63.79
N ASP A 192 -28.44 -68.29 63.95
CA ASP A 192 -27.63 -69.19 64.78
C ASP A 192 -28.07 -69.14 66.27
N ILE A 193 -28.38 -67.95 66.78
CA ILE A 193 -28.94 -67.78 68.14
C ILE A 193 -30.30 -68.45 68.25
N THR A 194 -31.17 -68.28 67.25
CA THR A 194 -32.52 -68.87 67.23
C THR A 194 -32.46 -70.40 67.23
N ASP A 195 -31.56 -70.99 66.43
CA ASP A 195 -31.41 -72.44 66.42
C ASP A 195 -30.79 -72.97 67.72
N ASN A 196 -29.87 -72.23 68.35
CA ASN A 196 -29.40 -72.58 69.69
C ASN A 196 -30.53 -72.55 70.73
N LEU A 197 -31.38 -71.52 70.68
CA LEU A 197 -32.55 -71.42 71.56
C LEU A 197 -33.53 -72.55 71.30
N LYS A 198 -33.83 -72.89 70.05
CA LYS A 198 -34.67 -74.05 69.70
C LYS A 198 -34.12 -75.36 70.25
N GLN A 199 -32.81 -75.60 70.11
CA GLN A 199 -32.17 -76.79 70.67
C GLN A 199 -32.30 -76.82 72.21
N LYS A 200 -32.09 -75.68 72.88
CA LYS A 200 -32.29 -75.57 74.33
C LYS A 200 -33.75 -75.81 74.75
N VAL A 201 -34.71 -75.26 74.01
CA VAL A 201 -36.14 -75.48 74.25
C VAL A 201 -36.49 -76.95 74.09
N ALA A 202 -36.07 -77.60 73.00
CA ALA A 202 -36.30 -79.03 72.78
C ALA A 202 -35.69 -79.89 73.90
N LEU A 203 -34.52 -79.50 74.41
CA LEU A 203 -33.89 -80.16 75.56
C LEU A 203 -34.74 -79.98 76.84
N LEU A 204 -35.23 -78.77 77.10
CA LEU A 204 -36.12 -78.50 78.23
C LEU A 204 -37.45 -79.27 78.12
N GLU A 205 -38.07 -79.30 76.95
CA GLU A 205 -39.27 -80.11 76.68
C GLU A 205 -39.01 -81.60 76.90
N SER A 206 -37.80 -82.09 76.59
CA SER A 206 -37.41 -83.48 76.86
C SER A 206 -37.30 -83.77 78.37
N TYR A 207 -36.82 -82.79 79.14
CA TYR A 207 -36.80 -82.90 80.60
C TYR A 207 -38.21 -82.83 81.18
N ASP A 208 -39.06 -81.95 80.67
CA ASP A 208 -40.46 -81.81 81.09
C ASP A 208 -41.25 -83.10 80.83
N ARG A 209 -41.15 -83.70 79.64
CA ARG A 209 -41.75 -85.01 79.34
C ARG A 209 -41.24 -86.13 80.27
N ARG A 210 -39.96 -86.08 80.66
CA ARG A 210 -39.39 -87.06 81.62
C ARG A 210 -39.88 -86.84 83.04
N LEU A 211 -40.20 -85.61 83.42
CA LEU A 211 -40.80 -85.28 84.72
C LEU A 211 -42.27 -85.72 84.77
N VAL A 212 -43.04 -85.55 83.69
CA VAL A 212 -44.43 -86.05 83.58
C VAL A 212 -44.51 -87.59 83.72
N VAL A 213 -43.51 -88.33 83.22
CA VAL A 213 -43.42 -89.80 83.39
C VAL A 213 -43.06 -90.23 84.82
N LEU A 214 -42.60 -89.32 85.68
CA LEU A 214 -42.29 -89.58 87.10
C LEU A 214 -43.42 -89.17 88.05
N GLU A 215 -44.51 -88.59 87.53
CA GLU A 215 -45.69 -88.16 88.31
C GLU A 215 -46.90 -89.13 88.19
N ASP A 216 -46.77 -90.24 87.44
CA ASP A 216 -47.69 -91.40 87.41
C ASP A 216 -47.16 -92.59 88.22
#